data_AF-A0A419FDX4-F1
#
_entry.id   AF-A0A419FDX4-F1
#
_cell.length_a   1.000
_cell.length_b   1.000
_cell.length_c   1.000
_cell.angle_alpha   90.00
_cell.angle_beta   90.00
_cell.angle_gamma   90.00
#
_symmetry.space_group_name_H-M   'P 1'
#
loop_
_entity.id
_entity.type
_entity.pdbx_description
1 polymer ?
#
loop_
_entity_poly.entity_id
_entity_poly.type
_entity_poly.pdbx_seq_one_letter_code
_entity_poly.pdbx_strand_id
1 'polypeptide(L)'
;MSIDPFDFSGNQSDMIQAKLEQVLTHAPARRAGLVVRRVLENLVLAERLAMEQGAEIDDDGRRRLMQQHYPEVQAEVDRAVVKFIGAIVSAEGG
;
A
#
# COMPACT_ATOMS: atom_id res chain seq x y z
N MET A 1 13.50 28.40 -13.70
CA MET A 1 12.32 27.86 -13.00
C MET A 1 12.50 26.36 -12.97
N SER A 2 12.73 25.80 -11.78
CA SER A 2 12.84 24.35 -11.57
C SER A 2 11.42 23.80 -11.50
N ILE A 3 11.06 22.92 -12.42
CA ILE A 3 9.80 22.17 -12.34
C ILE A 3 10.04 21.13 -11.24
N ASP A 4 9.29 21.23 -10.15
CA ASP A 4 9.37 20.27 -9.06
C ASP A 4 8.71 18.97 -9.53
N PRO A 5 9.43 17.82 -9.57
CA PRO A 5 8.89 16.57 -10.10
C PRO A 5 7.77 15.96 -9.23
N PHE A 6 7.40 16.62 -8.12
CA PHE A 6 6.37 16.18 -7.18
C PHE A 6 4.94 16.63 -7.53
N ASP A 7 4.75 17.46 -8.55
CA ASP A 7 3.47 18.17 -8.76
C ASP A 7 2.42 17.40 -9.61
N PHE A 8 2.76 16.21 -10.14
CA PHE A 8 1.85 15.47 -11.03
C PHE A 8 1.18 14.22 -10.41
N SER A 9 1.52 13.84 -9.17
CA SER A 9 0.93 12.67 -8.49
C SER A 9 0.01 13.00 -7.31
N GLY A 10 0.04 14.23 -6.76
CA GLY A 10 -0.62 14.57 -5.49
C GLY A 10 -2.14 14.34 -5.47
N ASN A 11 -2.86 14.82 -6.47
CA ASN A 11 -4.34 14.83 -6.44
C ASN A 11 -4.98 13.43 -6.38
N GLN A 12 -4.37 12.41 -6.97
CA GLN A 12 -4.96 11.07 -7.01
C GLN A 12 -4.66 10.28 -5.73
N SER A 13 -3.40 10.31 -5.28
CA SER A 13 -3.01 9.63 -4.04
C SER A 13 -3.73 10.23 -2.83
N ASP A 14 -3.90 11.55 -2.78
CA ASP A 14 -4.68 12.23 -1.73
C ASP A 14 -6.14 11.77 -1.69
N MET A 15 -6.77 11.63 -2.87
CA MET A 15 -8.14 11.14 -2.98
C MET A 15 -8.26 9.67 -2.55
N ILE A 16 -7.29 8.83 -2.92
CA ILE A 16 -7.26 7.41 -2.53
C ILE A 16 -7.08 7.28 -1.02
N GLN A 17 -6.18 8.07 -0.43
CA GLN A 17 -5.96 8.11 1.00
C GLN A 17 -7.23 8.56 1.74
N ALA A 18 -7.84 9.67 1.32
CA ALA A 18 -9.09 10.15 1.91
C ALA A 18 -10.21 9.10 1.83
N LYS A 19 -10.25 8.32 0.74
CA LYS A 19 -11.22 7.24 0.60
C LYS A 19 -10.93 6.06 1.53
N LEU A 20 -9.67 5.69 1.70
CA LEU A 20 -9.26 4.65 2.66
C LEU A 20 -9.66 5.06 4.08
N GLU A 21 -9.33 6.29 4.49
CA GLU A 21 -9.68 6.85 5.79
C GLU A 21 -11.20 6.81 6.02
N GLN A 22 -11.98 7.29 5.04
CA GLN A 22 -13.44 7.22 5.10
C GLN A 22 -13.93 5.79 5.32
N VAL A 23 -13.40 4.81 4.58
CA VAL A 23 -13.83 3.41 4.70
C VAL A 23 -13.45 2.82 6.06
N LEU A 24 -12.25 3.12 6.57
CA LEU A 24 -11.82 2.66 7.89
C LEU A 24 -12.67 3.23 9.03
N THR A 25 -13.13 4.48 8.91
CA THR A 25 -14.01 5.10 9.92
C THR A 25 -15.39 4.46 9.97
N HIS A 26 -15.94 4.04 8.84
CA HIS A 26 -17.34 3.60 8.75
C HIS A 26 -17.52 2.09 8.64
N ALA A 27 -16.49 1.34 8.27
CA ALA A 27 -16.55 -0.11 8.18
C ALA A 27 -16.60 -0.76 9.57
N PRO A 28 -17.30 -1.91 9.74
CA PRO A 28 -17.23 -2.68 10.97
C PRO A 28 -15.77 -3.07 11.27
N ALA A 29 -15.29 -2.79 12.49
CA ALA A 29 -13.90 -3.03 12.89
C ALA A 29 -13.42 -4.47 12.60
N ARG A 30 -14.30 -5.46 12.75
CA ARG A 30 -14.02 -6.87 12.40
C ARG A 30 -13.61 -7.04 10.93
N ARG A 31 -14.27 -6.35 10.00
CA ARG A 31 -13.95 -6.45 8.55
C ARG A 31 -12.63 -5.77 8.22
N ALA A 32 -12.43 -4.55 8.72
CA ALA A 32 -11.15 -3.87 8.56
C ALA A 32 -10.00 -4.72 9.12
N GLY A 33 -10.20 -5.33 10.30
CA GLY A 33 -9.24 -6.25 10.90
C GLY A 33 -8.90 -7.48 10.04
N LEU A 34 -9.87 -8.08 9.35
CA LEU A 34 -9.62 -9.20 8.45
C LEU A 34 -8.80 -8.80 7.22
N VAL A 35 -9.10 -7.64 6.62
CA VAL A 35 -8.33 -7.14 5.49
C VAL A 35 -6.91 -6.77 5.92
N VAL A 36 -6.74 -6.06 7.05
CA VAL A 36 -5.41 -5.74 7.60
C VAL A 36 -4.61 -7.00 7.90
N ARG A 37 -5.24 -8.03 8.49
CA ARG A 37 -4.57 -9.32 8.74
C ARG A 37 -4.08 -9.95 7.43
N ARG A 38 -4.90 -9.96 6.38
CA ARG A 38 -4.52 -10.48 5.06
C ARG A 38 -3.36 -9.70 4.43
N VAL A 39 -3.33 -8.37 4.61
CA VAL A 39 -2.20 -7.54 4.17
C VAL A 39 -0.91 -7.96 4.87
N LEU A 40 -0.95 -8.10 6.20
CA LEU A 40 0.21 -8.53 6.98
C LEU A 40 0.67 -9.95 6.61
N GLU A 41 -0.26 -10.88 6.41
CA GLU A 41 0.05 -12.24 5.94
C GLU A 41 0.77 -12.22 4.58
N ASN A 42 0.30 -11.42 3.63
CA ASN A 42 0.96 -11.27 2.33
C ASN A 42 2.36 -10.66 2.45
N LEU A 43 2.56 -9.68 3.34
CA LEU A 43 3.87 -9.06 3.58
C LEU A 43 4.86 -10.09 4.14
N VAL A 44 4.46 -10.85 5.15
CA VAL A 44 5.31 -11.90 5.74
C VAL A 44 5.66 -12.98 4.71
N LEU A 45 4.71 -13.39 3.86
CA LEU A 45 4.98 -14.34 2.79
C LEU A 45 5.96 -13.78 1.75
N ALA A 46 5.82 -12.52 1.37
CA ALA A 46 6.74 -11.86 0.44
C ALA A 46 8.16 -11.79 1.01
N GLU A 47 8.30 -11.42 2.30
CA GLU A 47 9.60 -11.40 2.98
C GLU A 47 10.24 -12.80 3.02
N ARG A 48 9.47 -13.83 3.38
CA ARG A 48 9.95 -15.22 3.39
C ARG A 48 10.43 -15.67 2.01
N LEU A 49 9.67 -15.38 0.96
CA LEU A 49 10.05 -15.71 -0.42
C LEU A 49 11.29 -14.95 -0.88
N ALA A 50 11.46 -13.69 -0.46
CA ALA A 50 12.67 -12.92 -0.74
C ALA A 50 13.88 -13.55 -0.04
N MET A 51 13.75 -13.89 1.25
CA MET A 51 14.81 -14.54 2.01
C MET A 51 15.22 -15.89 1.42
N GLU A 52 14.27 -16.70 0.96
CA GLU A 52 14.54 -17.97 0.26
C GLU A 52 15.35 -17.77 -1.03
N GLN A 53 15.22 -16.61 -1.67
CA GLN A 53 15.99 -16.23 -2.86
C GLN A 53 17.30 -15.51 -2.54
N GLY A 54 17.65 -15.39 -1.24
CA GLY A 54 18.84 -14.69 -0.78
C GLY A 54 18.73 -13.16 -0.85
N ALA A 55 17.52 -12.62 -1.00
CA ALA A 55 17.25 -11.20 -0.92
C ALA A 55 16.86 -10.82 0.52
N GLU A 56 17.45 -9.73 1.02
CA GLU A 56 17.07 -9.10 2.28
C GLU A 56 16.64 -7.67 1.97
N ILE A 57 15.45 -7.28 2.41
CA ILE A 57 14.99 -5.89 2.33
C ILE A 57 15.30 -5.24 3.68
N ASP A 58 16.54 -4.76 3.82
CA ASP A 58 16.93 -3.94 4.96
C ASP A 58 16.46 -2.48 4.79
N ASP A 59 16.63 -1.67 5.83
CA ASP A 59 16.22 -0.27 5.83
C ASP A 59 16.92 0.55 4.73
N ASP A 60 18.16 0.20 4.38
CA ASP A 60 18.95 0.87 3.35
C ASP A 60 18.49 0.50 1.94
N GLY A 61 18.15 -0.77 1.71
CA GLY A 61 17.52 -1.27 0.49
C GLY A 61 16.16 -0.63 0.27
N ARG A 62 15.33 -0.54 1.33
CA ARG A 62 14.06 0.20 1.27
C ARG A 62 14.27 1.66 0.89
N ARG A 63 15.19 2.35 1.56
CA ARG A 63 15.48 3.77 1.30
C ARG A 63 15.94 3.98 -0.14
N ARG A 64 16.80 3.10 -0.66
CA ARG A 64 17.32 3.16 -2.03
C ARG A 64 16.21 2.95 -3.06
N LEU A 65 15.36 1.93 -2.87
CA LEU A 65 14.22 1.68 -3.74
C LEU A 65 13.25 2.86 -3.75
N MET A 66 12.97 3.43 -2.58
CA MET A 66 12.13 4.62 -2.46
C MET A 66 12.74 5.86 -3.08
N GLN A 67 14.07 5.97 -3.20
CA GLN A 67 14.72 7.09 -3.88
C GLN A 67 14.76 6.90 -5.40
N GLN A 68 14.94 5.66 -5.87
CA GLN A 68 15.12 5.35 -7.29
C GLN A 68 13.80 5.16 -8.03
N HIS A 69 12.78 4.63 -7.35
CA HIS A 69 11.53 4.18 -7.96
C HIS A 69 10.29 4.76 -7.26
N TYR A 70 10.43 5.91 -6.59
CA TYR A 70 9.33 6.51 -5.84
C TYR A 70 8.01 6.58 -6.62
N PRO A 71 7.98 7.08 -7.87
CA PRO A 71 6.72 7.23 -8.60
C PRO A 71 6.08 5.88 -8.94
N GLU A 72 6.88 4.88 -9.34
CA GLU A 72 6.35 3.54 -9.62
C GLU A 72 5.85 2.85 -8.34
N VAL A 73 6.60 2.96 -7.25
CA VAL A 73 6.23 2.41 -5.95
C VAL A 73 4.93 3.05 -5.44
N GLN A 74 4.80 4.37 -5.52
CA GLN A 74 3.55 5.04 -5.11
C GLN A 74 2.36 4.62 -5.97
N ALA A 75 2.52 4.53 -7.29
CA ALA A 75 1.45 4.05 -8.15
C ALA A 75 1.04 2.60 -7.83
N GLU A 76 1.98 1.74 -7.42
CA GLU A 76 1.69 0.38 -6.96
C GLU A 76 0.98 0.35 -5.62
N VAL A 77 1.41 1.19 -4.67
CA VAL A 77 0.76 1.35 -3.37
C VAL A 77 -0.67 1.81 -3.54
N ASP A 78 -0.92 2.85 -4.36
CA ASP A 78 -2.26 3.35 -4.65
C ASP A 78 -3.16 2.28 -5.26
N ARG A 79 -2.64 1.50 -6.22
CA ARG A 79 -3.36 0.35 -6.80
C ARG A 79 -3.70 -0.69 -5.74
N ALA A 80 -2.79 -0.98 -4.81
CA ALA A 80 -3.04 -1.91 -3.71
C ALA A 80 -4.10 -1.37 -2.74
N VAL A 81 -4.03 -0.08 -2.38
CA VAL A 81 -4.99 0.59 -1.49
C VAL A 81 -6.40 0.52 -2.09
N VAL A 82 -6.58 0.81 -3.38
CA VAL A 82 -7.89 0.70 -4.05
C VAL A 82 -8.47 -0.72 -3.95
N LYS A 83 -7.63 -1.75 -4.13
CA LYS A 83 -8.08 -3.16 -3.95
C LYS A 83 -8.52 -3.44 -2.52
N PHE A 84 -7.81 -2.92 -1.52
CA PHE A 84 -8.17 -3.12 -0.11
C PHE A 84 -9.43 -2.35 0.28
N ILE A 85 -9.63 -1.14 -0.23
CA ILE A 85 -10.89 -0.40 -0.10
C ILE A 85 -12.05 -1.26 -0.63
N GLY A 86 -11.89 -1.84 -1.82
CA GLY A 86 -12.85 -2.77 -2.40
C GLY A 86 -13.14 -3.98 -1.50
N ALA A 87 -12.10 -4.61 -0.94
CA ALA A 87 -12.24 -5.76 -0.05
C ALA A 87 -12.97 -5.42 1.27
N ILE A 88 -12.70 -4.24 1.86
CA ILE A 88 -13.38 -3.80 3.09
C ILE A 88 -14.86 -3.52 2.83
N VAL A 89 -15.18 -2.89 1.70
CA VAL A 89 -16.55 -2.49 1.33
C VAL A 89 -17.41 -3.68 0.89
N SER A 90 -16.86 -4.58 0.06
CA SER A 90 -17.58 -5.71 -0.56
C SER A 90 -18.00 -6.82 0.40
N ALA A 91 -17.57 -6.79 1.65
CA ALA A 91 -17.76 -7.86 2.62
C ALA A 91 -17.07 -9.20 2.26
N GLU A 92 -16.11 -9.22 1.33
CA GLU A 92 -15.18 -10.37 1.09
C GLU A 92 -14.19 -10.63 2.25
N GLY A 93 -14.56 -10.20 3.46
CA GLY A 93 -14.03 -10.68 4.73
C GLY A 93 -14.85 -11.83 5.32
N GLY A 94 -15.58 -12.59 4.50
CA GLY A 94 -16.38 -13.75 4.90
C GLY A 94 -17.32 -14.24 3.81
#